data_AF-W4UZJ2-F1
#
_entry.id   AF-W4UZJ2-F1
#
_cell.length_a   1.000
_cell.length_b   1.000
_cell.length_c   1.000
_cell.angle_alpha   90.00
_cell.angle_beta   90.00
_cell.angle_gamma   90.00
#
_symmetry.space_group_name_H-M   'P 1'
#
loop_
_entity.id
_entity.type
_entity.pdbx_description
1 polymer ?
#
loop_
_entity_poly.entity_id
_entity_poly.type
_entity_poly.pdbx_seq_one_letter_code
_entity_poly.pdbx_strand_id
1 'polypeptide(L)'
;MKLRNRKEPEETMAEMASYAEQYLKPVEIDRRGCVYISKRNHEILCSLIRSINQKGLTIGGYIDNVITEHLEQHKAEINHIYRRERNDLI
;
A
#
# COMPACT_ATOMS: atom_id res chain seq x y z
N MET A 1 34.97 -12.28 8.04
CA MET A 1 33.50 -12.20 7.99
C MET A 1 33.14 -11.24 6.86
N LYS A 2 32.75 -11.73 5.67
CA LYS A 2 32.49 -10.87 4.51
C LYS A 2 31.10 -10.23 4.66
N LEU A 3 31.07 -8.89 4.77
CA LEU A 3 29.84 -8.11 4.68
C LEU A 3 29.23 -8.35 3.29
N ARG A 4 28.07 -8.99 3.24
CA ARG A 4 27.28 -9.10 2.02
C ARG A 4 26.75 -7.70 1.70
N ASN A 5 27.41 -7.00 0.79
CA ASN A 5 26.85 -5.82 0.14
C ASN A 5 25.60 -6.27 -0.60
N ARG A 6 24.43 -6.13 0.03
CA ARG A 6 23.16 -6.07 -0.70
C ARG A 6 23.25 -4.80 -1.54
N LYS A 7 23.57 -4.93 -2.83
CA LYS A 7 23.27 -3.87 -3.78
C LYS A 7 21.75 -3.80 -3.83
N GLU A 8 21.17 -2.79 -3.21
CA GLU A 8 19.78 -2.45 -3.46
C GLU A 8 19.64 -2.13 -4.95
N PRO A 9 18.57 -2.58 -5.62
CA PRO A 9 18.35 -2.21 -7.01
C PRO A 9 18.33 -0.68 -7.12
N GLU A 10 19.08 -0.12 -8.08
CA GLU A 10 18.99 1.29 -8.43
C GLU A 10 17.62 1.49 -9.11
N GLU A 11 16.59 1.75 -8.30
CA GLU A 11 15.28 2.17 -8.79
C GLU A 11 15.45 3.46 -9.59
N THR A 12 14.87 3.51 -10.78
CA THR A 12 14.93 4.70 -11.61
C THR A 12 14.12 5.83 -10.97
N MET A 13 14.53 7.08 -11.19
CA MET A 13 13.77 8.25 -10.69
C MET A 13 12.30 8.24 -11.15
N ALA A 14 12.00 7.65 -12.32
CA ALA A 14 10.65 7.49 -12.83
C ALA A 14 9.82 6.48 -12.01
N GLU A 15 10.42 5.34 -11.63
CA GLU A 15 9.76 4.33 -10.79
C GLU A 15 9.51 4.86 -9.38
N MET A 16 10.46 5.61 -8.81
CA MET A 16 10.29 6.26 -7.50
C MET A 16 9.18 7.31 -7.52
N ALA A 17 9.09 8.11 -8.58
CA ALA A 17 8.02 9.09 -8.76
C ALA A 17 6.66 8.40 -8.87
N SER A 18 6.58 7.30 -9.65
CA SER A 18 5.37 6.47 -9.77
C SER A 18 4.92 5.92 -8.41
N TYR A 19 5.84 5.42 -7.59
CA TYR A 19 5.52 4.93 -6.25
C TYR A 19 4.92 6.03 -5.36
N ALA A 20 5.57 7.19 -5.29
CA ALA A 20 5.10 8.29 -4.46
C ALA A 20 3.73 8.80 -4.91
N GLU A 21 3.54 8.92 -6.22
CA GLU A 21 2.24 9.27 -6.79
C GLU A 21 1.18 8.22 -6.53
N GLN A 22 1.52 6.93 -6.44
CA GLN A 22 0.49 5.93 -6.25
C GLN A 22 0.11 5.72 -4.78
N TYR A 23 1.10 5.70 -3.88
CA TYR A 23 0.87 5.25 -2.50
C TYR A 23 1.03 6.35 -1.45
N LEU A 24 1.79 7.41 -1.75
CA LEU A 24 2.10 8.46 -0.78
C LEU A 24 1.21 9.71 -0.95
N LYS A 25 0.08 9.58 -1.64
CA LYS A 25 -0.92 10.64 -1.76
C LYS A 25 -1.78 10.73 -0.49
N PRO A 26 -2.04 11.93 0.05
CA PRO A 26 -3.00 12.11 1.14
C PRO A 26 -4.40 11.69 0.68
N VAL A 27 -5.12 10.96 1.53
CA VAL A 27 -6.49 10.53 1.26
C VAL A 27 -7.38 10.91 2.43
N GLU A 28 -8.52 11.51 2.11
CA GLU A 28 -9.61 11.71 3.06
C GLU A 28 -10.53 10.50 3.04
N ILE A 29 -10.53 9.74 4.14
CA ILE A 29 -11.40 8.57 4.30
C ILE A 29 -12.61 9.00 5.12
N ASP A 30 -13.77 9.08 4.46
CA ASP A 30 -15.06 9.48 5.06
C ASP A 30 -15.57 8.43 6.08
N ARG A 31 -15.50 7.14 5.74
CA ARG A 31 -15.90 6.03 6.62
C ARG A 31 -14.79 5.01 6.79
N ARG A 32 -14.24 4.92 8.00
CA ARG A 32 -13.08 4.06 8.31
C ARG A 32 -13.52 2.72 8.87
N GLY A 33 -13.08 1.63 8.23
CA GLY A 33 -13.04 0.30 8.85
C GLY A 33 -11.69 0.06 9.53
N CYS A 34 -11.69 -0.50 10.75
CA CYS A 34 -10.46 -0.88 11.42
C CYS A 34 -10.05 -2.30 11.03
N VAL A 35 -8.80 -2.47 10.59
CA VAL A 35 -8.17 -3.78 10.35
C VAL A 35 -6.88 -3.88 11.16
N TYR A 36 -6.55 -5.09 11.62
CA TYR A 36 -5.28 -5.36 12.30
C TYR A 36 -4.23 -5.79 11.28
N ILE A 37 -3.02 -5.23 11.42
CA ILE A 37 -1.83 -5.67 10.69
C ILE A 37 -0.78 -6.13 11.69
N SER A 38 0.24 -6.83 11.19
CA SER A 38 1.35 -7.25 12.05
C SER A 38 2.05 -6.04 12.68
N LYS A 39 2.54 -6.20 13.92
CA LYS A 39 3.30 -5.15 14.63
C LYS A 39 4.49 -4.66 13.81
N ARG A 40 5.22 -5.59 13.17
CA ARG A 40 6.35 -5.27 12.30
C ARG A 40 5.94 -4.37 11.13
N ASN A 41 4.85 -4.68 10.44
CA ASN A 41 4.38 -3.84 9.33
C ASN A 41 3.96 -2.47 9.84
N HIS A 42 3.24 -2.42 10.96
CA HIS A 42 2.85 -1.17 11.58
C HIS A 42 4.05 -0.28 11.93
N GLU A 43 5.13 -0.84 12.49
CA GLU A 43 6.37 -0.12 12.84
C GLU A 43 7.11 0.42 11.60
N ILE A 44 7.15 -0.36 10.51
CA ILE A 44 7.74 0.07 9.25
C ILE A 44 6.95 1.25 8.67
N LEU A 45 5.62 1.13 8.59
CA LEU A 45 4.75 2.20 8.07
C LEU A 45 4.82 3.45 8.95
N CYS A 46 4.81 3.27 10.27
CA CYS A 46 5.07 4.32 11.24
C CYS A 46 6.35 5.10 10.95
N SER A 47 7.42 4.43 10.54
CA SER A 47 8.71 5.06 10.29
C SER A 47 8.69 5.78 8.94
N LEU A 48 8.16 5.14 7.91
CA LEU A 48 8.02 5.68 6.56
C LEU A 48 7.17 6.97 6.53
N ILE A 49 5.96 6.94 7.10
CA ILE A 49 5.06 8.10 7.07
C ILE A 49 5.66 9.28 7.84
N ARG A 50 6.36 9.02 8.94
CA ARG A 50 7.04 10.07 9.72
C ARG A 50 8.21 10.69 8.95
N SER A 51 8.98 9.92 8.18
CA SER A 51 10.12 10.46 7.44
C SER A 51 9.71 11.36 6.26
N ILE A 52 8.53 11.14 5.68
CA ILE A 52 8.04 11.90 4.52
C ILE A 52 7.54 13.30 4.93
N ASN A 53 7.06 13.47 6.17
CA ASN A 53 6.59 14.75 6.73
C ASN A 53 5.56 15.50 5.86
N GLN A 54 4.71 14.77 5.15
CA GLN A 54 3.68 15.35 4.27
C GLN A 54 2.35 15.48 5.01
N LYS A 55 1.74 16.67 4.93
CA LYS A 55 0.46 16.95 5.57
C LYS A 55 -0.65 16.05 4.98
N GLY A 56 -1.45 15.44 5.85
CA GLY A 56 -2.58 14.59 5.47
C GLY A 56 -2.20 13.16 5.07
N LEU A 57 -0.91 12.86 4.92
CA LEU A 57 -0.46 11.48 4.75
C LEU A 57 -0.52 10.76 6.10
N THR A 58 -1.24 9.64 6.15
CA THR A 58 -1.43 8.84 7.36
C THR A 58 -1.20 7.36 7.05
N ILE A 59 -0.93 6.55 8.08
CA ILE A 59 -0.85 5.09 7.90
C ILE A 59 -2.15 4.55 7.32
N GLY A 60 -3.30 5.03 7.81
CA GLY A 60 -4.60 4.65 7.29
C GLY A 60 -4.77 4.98 5.81
N GLY A 61 -4.44 6.20 5.41
CA GLY A 61 -4.50 6.62 4.00
C GLY A 61 -3.53 5.86 3.10
N TYR A 62 -2.32 5.58 3.58
CA TYR A 62 -1.36 4.74 2.84
C TYR A 62 -1.90 3.32 2.60
N ILE A 63 -2.43 2.69 3.66
CA ILE A 63 -3.01 1.36 3.56
C ILE A 63 -4.23 1.36 2.63
N ASP A 64 -5.05 2.41 2.67
CA ASP A 64 -6.20 2.56 1.78
C ASP A 64 -5.80 2.63 0.30
N ASN A 65 -4.76 3.41 -0.03
CA ASN A 65 -4.18 3.45 -1.39
C ASN A 65 -3.71 2.07 -1.86
N VAL A 66 -2.93 1.37 -1.02
CA VAL A 66 -2.39 0.03 -1.34
C VAL A 66 -3.51 -0.98 -1.54
N ILE A 67 -4.52 -0.98 -0.66
CA ILE A 67 -5.64 -1.92 -0.77
C ILE A 67 -6.49 -1.60 -2.00
N THR A 68 -6.76 -0.33 -2.28
CA THR A 68 -7.54 0.10 -3.46
C THR A 68 -6.90 -0.38 -4.74
N GLU A 69 -5.61 -0.09 -4.94
CA GLU A 69 -4.88 -0.52 -6.13
C GLU A 69 -4.80 -2.06 -6.22
N HIS A 70 -4.58 -2.76 -5.11
CA HIS A 70 -4.61 -4.23 -5.09
C HIS A 70 -5.97 -4.79 -5.54
N LEU A 71 -7.07 -4.23 -5.05
CA LEU A 71 -8.42 -4.67 -5.44
C LEU A 71 -8.70 -4.40 -6.92
N GLU A 72 -8.27 -3.25 -7.44
CA GLU A 72 -8.42 -2.90 -8.86
C GLU A 72 -7.61 -3.81 -9.76
N GLN A 73 -6.34 -4.06 -9.42
CA GLN A 73 -5.44 -4.89 -10.22
C GLN A 73 -5.84 -6.36 -10.27
N HIS A 74 -6.39 -6.88 -9.16
CA HIS A 74 -6.76 -8.30 -9.03
C HIS A 74 -8.27 -8.54 -9.08
N LYS A 75 -9.02 -7.59 -9.63
CA LYS A 75 -10.48 -7.65 -9.73
C LYS A 75 -10.98 -8.95 -10.37
N ALA A 76 -10.33 -9.42 -11.43
CA ALA A 76 -10.72 -10.62 -12.14
C ALA A 76 -10.57 -11.89 -11.27
N GLU A 77 -9.44 -12.04 -10.60
CA GLU A 77 -9.16 -13.16 -9.69
C GLU A 77 -10.07 -13.14 -8.48
N ILE A 78 -10.26 -11.95 -7.87
CA ILE A 78 -11.15 -11.77 -6.72
C ILE A 78 -12.57 -12.17 -7.09
N ASN A 79 -13.09 -11.69 -8.22
CA ASN A 79 -14.42 -12.06 -8.71
C ASN A 79 -14.53 -13.54 -9.02
N HIS A 80 -13.51 -14.15 -9.63
CA HIS A 80 -13.49 -15.59 -9.89
C HIS A 80 -13.60 -16.40 -8.60
N ILE A 81 -12.87 -16.03 -7.54
CA ILE A 81 -12.93 -16.68 -6.23
C ILE A 81 -14.28 -16.43 -5.54
N TYR A 82 -14.80 -15.20 -5.64
CA TYR A 82 -16.03 -14.79 -4.96
C TYR A 82 -17.30 -15.43 -5.55
N ARG A 83 -17.32 -15.73 -6.85
CA ARG A 83 -18.44 -16.35 -7.57
C ARG A 83 -18.69 -17.78 -7.07
N ARG A 84 -19.22 -17.91 -5.85
CA ARG A 84 -19.74 -19.16 -5.31
C ARG A 84 -21.20 -19.37 -5.68
N GLU A 85 -22.07 -18.33 -5.71
CA GLU A 85 -23.43 -18.49 -6.28
C GLU A 85 -24.14 -17.26 -6.89
N ARG A 86 -23.80 -15.96 -6.67
CA ARG A 86 -24.47 -14.84 -7.38
C ARG A 86 -23.57 -13.59 -7.53
N ASN A 87 -23.21 -13.26 -8.77
CA ASN A 87 -22.59 -12.01 -9.27
C ASN A 87 -21.13 -11.69 -8.83
N ASP A 88 -20.55 -10.68 -9.50
CA ASP A 88 -19.24 -10.08 -9.19
C ASP A 88 -19.29 -9.26 -7.90
N LEU A 89 -18.19 -9.29 -7.14
CA LEU A 89 -18.02 -8.53 -5.91
C LEU A 89 -17.56 -7.09 -6.20
N ILE A 90 -16.63 -6.93 -7.14
CA ILE A 90 -15.98 -5.65 -7.47
C ILE A 90 -15.88 -5.42 -8.98
#